data_AF-A0A947NAI5-F1
#
_entry.id   AF-A0A947NAI5-F1
#
_cell.length_a   1.000
_cell.length_b   1.000
_cell.length_c   1.000
_cell.angle_alpha   90.00
_cell.angle_beta   90.00
_cell.angle_gamma   90.00
#
_symmetry.space_group_name_H-M   'P 1'
#
loop_
_entity.id
_entity.type
_entity.pdbx_description
1 polymer ?
#
loop_
_entity_poly.entity_id
_entity_poly.type
_entity_poly.pdbx_seq_one_letter_code
_entity_poly.pdbx_strand_id
1 'polypeptide(L)'
;MNPIKQILWSILALFVLLLCVEKTNLDLLVQDVFYSSSTQQWILDTTHPVLHFLLYDGAKAAVIGWELLLLIALVFFRKKAIVKAYRQGITIVLIAIPLSVGVVSALKNSTNIACPYALTHYGGDI
;
A
#
# COMPACT_ATOMS: atom_id res chain seq x y z
N MET A 1 7.65 15.82 -24.38
CA MET A 1 6.72 16.18 -23.28
C MET A 1 7.55 16.78 -22.15
N ASN A 2 7.17 17.92 -21.57
CA ASN A 2 7.99 18.56 -20.53
C ASN A 2 7.73 17.85 -19.18
N PRO A 3 8.75 17.19 -18.58
CA PRO A 3 8.56 16.37 -17.37
C PRO A 3 8.04 17.20 -16.19
N ILE A 4 8.43 18.46 -16.08
CA ILE A 4 7.97 19.37 -15.02
C ILE A 4 6.47 19.60 -15.14
N LYS A 5 5.97 19.84 -16.35
CA LYS A 5 4.52 20.02 -16.58
C LYS A 5 3.74 18.76 -16.19
N GLN A 6 4.25 17.58 -16.50
CA GLN A 6 3.61 16.31 -16.14
C GLN A 6 3.57 16.08 -14.63
N ILE A 7 4.66 16.41 -13.91
CA ILE A 7 4.70 16.34 -12.45
C ILE A 7 3.67 17.29 -11.84
N LEU A 8 3.61 18.54 -12.31
CA LEU A 8 2.64 19.51 -11.82
C LEU A 8 1.19 19.07 -12.04
N TRP A 9 0.88 18.54 -13.23
CA TRP A 9 -0.45 17.97 -13.50
C TRP A 9 -0.77 16.77 -12.61
N SER A 10 0.20 15.91 -12.34
CA SER A 10 0.01 14.75 -11.47
C SER A 10 -0.25 15.17 -10.02
N ILE A 11 0.48 16.17 -9.51
CA ILE A 11 0.27 16.73 -8.16
C ILE A 11 -1.10 17.38 -8.07
N LEU A 12 -1.48 18.19 -9.07
CA LEU A 12 -2.79 18.83 -9.10
C LEU A 12 -3.92 17.80 -9.13
N ALA A 13 -3.79 16.78 -9.97
CA ALA A 13 -4.78 15.70 -10.06
C ALA A 13 -4.91 14.94 -8.72
N LEU A 14 -3.79 14.62 -8.07
CA LEU A 14 -3.78 13.98 -6.76
C LEU A 14 -4.47 14.86 -5.71
N PHE A 15 -4.14 16.15 -5.67
CA PHE A 15 -4.74 17.08 -4.72
C PHE A 15 -6.26 17.21 -4.90
N VAL A 16 -6.72 17.35 -6.15
CA VAL A 16 -8.15 17.39 -6.45
C VAL A 16 -8.84 16.08 -6.07
N LEU A 17 -8.24 14.94 -6.38
CA LEU A 17 -8.78 13.62 -6.00
C LEU A 17 -8.92 13.49 -4.48
N LEU A 18 -7.88 13.86 -3.72
CA LEU A 18 -7.91 13.82 -2.27
C LEU A 18 -9.02 14.71 -1.70
N LEU A 19 -9.18 15.93 -2.21
CA LEU A 19 -10.27 16.82 -1.80
C LEU A 19 -11.65 16.26 -2.14
N CYS A 20 -11.81 15.64 -3.30
CA CYS A 20 -13.05 14.98 -3.68
C CYS A 20 -13.38 13.85 -2.70
N VAL A 21 -12.45 12.94 -2.44
CA VAL A 21 -12.67 11.80 -1.52
C VAL A 21 -12.89 12.27 -0.08
N GLU A 22 -12.20 13.31 0.38
CA GLU A 22 -12.39 13.85 1.74
C GLU A 22 -13.75 14.55 1.93
N LYS A 23 -14.27 15.22 0.88
CA LYS A 23 -15.52 15.99 0.96
C LYS A 23 -16.76 15.19 0.57
N THR A 24 -16.60 13.96 0.11
CA THR A 24 -17.69 13.12 -0.37
C THR A 24 -17.57 11.73 0.24
N ASN A 25 -18.66 11.00 0.33
CA ASN A 25 -18.64 9.62 0.85
C ASN A 25 -18.25 8.61 -0.24
N LEU A 26 -17.38 9.00 -1.19
CA LEU A 26 -17.01 8.14 -2.32
C LEU A 26 -16.30 6.87 -1.86
N ASP A 27 -15.51 6.96 -0.79
CA ASP A 27 -14.86 5.83 -0.15
C ASP A 27 -15.89 4.83 0.43
N LEU A 28 -16.91 5.32 1.14
CA LEU A 28 -17.99 4.50 1.69
C LEU A 28 -18.85 3.87 0.58
N LEU A 29 -19.20 4.63 -0.46
CA LEU A 29 -19.97 4.10 -1.60
C LEU A 29 -19.24 2.94 -2.30
N VAL A 30 -17.92 3.03 -2.43
CA VAL A 30 -17.12 1.94 -2.99
C VAL A 30 -17.09 0.75 -2.03
N GLN A 31 -16.91 1.00 -0.73
CA GLN A 31 -16.86 -0.06 0.29
C GLN A 31 -18.20 -0.80 0.45
N ASP A 32 -19.33 -0.10 0.33
CA ASP A 32 -20.68 -0.68 0.40
C ASP A 32 -20.93 -1.72 -0.70
N VAL A 33 -20.23 -1.62 -1.84
CA VAL A 33 -20.28 -2.66 -2.89
C VAL A 33 -19.64 -3.97 -2.42
N PHE A 34 -18.67 -3.90 -1.52
CA PHE A 34 -17.92 -5.05 -0.99
C PHE A 34 -18.41 -5.55 0.36
N TYR A 35 -19.39 -4.88 0.96
CA TYR A 35 -19.95 -5.26 2.25
C TYR A 35 -21.43 -5.62 2.13
N SER A 36 -21.82 -6.76 2.69
CA SER A 36 -23.21 -7.16 2.76
C SER A 36 -23.81 -6.79 4.11
N SER A 37 -24.65 -5.75 4.14
CA SER A 37 -25.33 -5.32 5.36
C SER A 37 -26.31 -6.38 5.91
N SER A 38 -26.79 -7.31 5.08
CA SER A 38 -27.73 -8.35 5.51
C SER A 38 -27.04 -9.49 6.27
N THR A 39 -25.84 -9.89 5.85
CA THR A 39 -25.04 -10.93 6.53
C THR A 39 -24.00 -10.35 7.49
N GLN A 40 -23.83 -9.02 7.51
CA GLN A 40 -22.80 -8.31 8.26
C GLN A 40 -21.38 -8.81 7.93
N GLN A 41 -21.15 -9.15 6.66
CA GLN A 41 -19.90 -9.75 6.19
C GLN A 41 -19.35 -9.02 4.97
N TRP A 42 -18.02 -8.94 4.91
CA TRP A 42 -17.31 -8.52 3.72
C TRP A 42 -17.30 -9.64 2.68
N ILE A 43 -17.42 -9.30 1.39
CA ILE A 43 -17.24 -10.25 0.29
C ILE A 43 -15.85 -10.90 0.36
N LEU A 44 -14.86 -10.09 0.76
CA LEU A 44 -13.47 -10.51 0.97
C LEU A 44 -13.21 -10.61 2.47
N ASP A 45 -13.82 -11.59 3.11
CA ASP A 45 -13.56 -11.87 4.52
C ASP A 45 -12.22 -12.60 4.70
N THR A 46 -11.55 -12.28 5.81
CA THR A 46 -10.35 -12.94 6.32
C THR A 46 -10.52 -14.45 6.54
N THR A 47 -11.77 -14.91 6.63
CA THR A 47 -12.12 -16.33 6.74
C THR A 47 -11.82 -17.14 5.48
N HIS A 48 -11.60 -16.51 4.32
CA HIS A 48 -11.17 -17.20 3.10
C HIS A 48 -9.63 -17.36 3.05
N PRO A 49 -9.07 -18.53 3.42
CA PRO A 49 -7.64 -18.68 3.65
C PRO A 49 -6.79 -18.45 2.39
N VAL A 50 -7.30 -18.88 1.22
CA VAL A 50 -6.58 -18.73 -0.06
C VAL A 50 -6.49 -17.25 -0.46
N LEU A 51 -7.59 -16.53 -0.30
CA LEU A 51 -7.67 -15.13 -0.68
C LEU A 51 -6.89 -14.24 0.29
N HIS A 52 -7.00 -14.51 1.59
CA HIS A 52 -6.21 -13.87 2.62
C HIS A 52 -4.72 -14.07 2.37
N PHE A 53 -4.30 -15.30 2.04
CA PHE A 53 -2.91 -15.56 1.68
C PHE A 53 -2.49 -14.78 0.43
N LEU A 54 -3.29 -14.77 -0.64
CA LEU A 54 -2.90 -14.11 -1.89
C LEU A 54 -2.82 -12.57 -1.75
N LEU A 55 -3.79 -11.97 -1.05
CA LEU A 55 -3.93 -10.51 -0.95
C LEU A 55 -3.17 -9.90 0.22
N TYR A 56 -2.90 -10.69 1.27
CA TYR A 56 -2.29 -10.18 2.50
C TYR A 56 -0.96 -10.87 2.81
N ASP A 57 -0.99 -12.10 3.34
CA ASP A 57 0.22 -12.74 3.90
C ASP A 57 1.29 -13.02 2.84
N GLY A 58 0.88 -13.59 1.71
CA GLY A 58 1.75 -13.95 0.59
C GLY A 58 2.31 -12.73 -0.11
N ALA A 59 1.49 -11.70 -0.37
CA ALA A 59 1.96 -10.45 -0.95
C ALA A 59 2.98 -9.75 -0.02
N LYS A 60 2.70 -9.69 1.28
CA LYS A 60 3.61 -9.14 2.30
C LYS A 60 4.91 -9.94 2.37
N ALA A 61 4.84 -11.26 2.43
CA ALA A 61 6.01 -12.13 2.46
C ALA A 61 6.85 -12.02 1.19
N ALA A 62 6.22 -11.87 0.01
CA ALA A 62 6.91 -11.70 -1.25
C ALA A 62 7.73 -10.41 -1.30
N VAL A 63 7.17 -9.29 -0.83
CA VAL A 63 7.90 -8.01 -0.76
C VAL A 63 9.09 -8.11 0.19
N ILE A 64 8.89 -8.66 1.39
CA ILE A 64 9.96 -8.84 2.39
C ILE A 64 11.05 -9.77 1.84
N GLY A 65 10.65 -10.90 1.26
CA GLY A 65 11.58 -11.87 0.67
C GLY A 65 12.39 -11.26 -0.47
N TRP A 66 11.77 -10.41 -1.30
CA TRP A 66 12.44 -9.68 -2.37
C TRP A 66 13.48 -8.70 -1.82
N GLU A 67 13.14 -7.91 -0.80
CA GLU A 67 14.10 -7.00 -0.16
C GLU A 67 15.28 -7.75 0.46
N LEU A 68 15.02 -8.86 1.16
CA LEU A 68 16.08 -9.68 1.74
C LEU A 68 17.00 -10.27 0.66
N LEU A 69 16.45 -10.74 -0.45
CA LEU A 69 17.23 -11.23 -1.59
C LEU A 69 18.13 -10.12 -2.15
N LEU A 70 17.59 -8.93 -2.36
CA LEU A 70 18.34 -7.77 -2.85
C LEU A 70 19.45 -7.35 -1.88
N LEU A 71 19.18 -7.40 -0.58
CA LEU A 71 20.17 -7.12 0.46
C LEU A 71 21.30 -8.15 0.44
N ILE A 72 20.97 -9.45 0.38
CA ILE A 72 21.94 -10.54 0.25
C ILE A 72 22.77 -10.37 -1.04
N ALA A 73 22.13 -10.04 -2.16
CA ALA A 73 22.81 -9.76 -3.42
C ALA A 73 23.82 -8.62 -3.29
N LEU A 74 23.44 -7.53 -2.63
CA LEU A 74 24.29 -6.36 -2.43
C LEU A 74 25.46 -6.63 -1.48
N VAL A 75 25.26 -7.42 -0.42
CA VAL A 75 26.29 -7.73 0.59
C VAL A 75 27.27 -8.79 0.09
N PHE A 76 26.76 -9.92 -0.39
CA PHE A 76 27.57 -11.11 -0.70
C PHE A 76 28.01 -11.16 -2.17
N PHE A 77 27.20 -10.64 -3.10
CA PHE A 77 27.42 -10.77 -4.54
C PHE A 77 27.86 -9.46 -5.22
N ARG A 78 28.32 -8.46 -4.46
CA ARG A 78 28.77 -7.13 -4.96
C ARG A 78 29.80 -7.14 -6.10
N LYS A 79 30.60 -8.21 -6.23
CA LYS A 79 31.62 -8.35 -7.29
C LYS A 79 31.06 -8.90 -8.60
N LYS A 80 29.84 -9.47 -8.61
CA LYS A 80 29.21 -10.01 -9.82
C LYS A 80 28.80 -8.85 -10.73
N ALA A 81 29.02 -9.01 -12.04
CA ALA A 81 28.77 -7.97 -13.03
C ALA A 81 27.33 -7.42 -12.98
N ILE A 82 26.34 -8.30 -12.80
CA ILE A 82 24.92 -7.93 -12.70
C ILE A 82 24.68 -7.02 -11.49
N VAL A 83 25.12 -7.42 -10.30
CA VAL A 83 24.93 -6.61 -9.08
C VAL A 83 25.68 -5.28 -9.17
N LYS A 84 26.88 -5.27 -9.76
CA LYS A 84 27.64 -4.04 -9.98
C LYS A 84 26.92 -3.09 -10.94
N ALA A 85 26.33 -3.60 -12.02
CA ALA A 85 25.59 -2.81 -13.00
C ALA A 85 24.32 -2.18 -12.40
N TYR A 86 23.59 -2.92 -11.55
CA TYR A 86 22.34 -2.46 -10.94
C TYR A 86 22.48 -1.94 -9.50
N ARG A 87 23.71 -1.74 -9.00
CA ARG A 87 23.97 -1.39 -7.59
C ARG A 87 23.13 -0.22 -7.10
N GLN A 88 23.05 0.85 -7.88
CA GLN A 88 22.28 2.05 -7.51
C GLN A 88 20.78 1.75 -7.43
N GLY A 89 20.23 1.02 -8.38
CA GLY A 89 18.82 0.62 -8.38
C GLY A 89 18.47 -0.27 -7.18
N ILE A 90 19.33 -1.25 -6.87
CA ILE A 90 19.17 -2.12 -5.71
C ILE A 90 19.15 -1.31 -4.41
N THR A 91 20.09 -0.37 -4.24
CA THR A 91 20.14 0.50 -3.06
C THR A 91 18.90 1.40 -2.96
N ILE A 92 18.39 1.94 -4.08
CA ILE A 92 17.18 2.77 -4.08
C ILE A 92 15.99 1.95 -3.58
N VAL A 93 15.79 0.73 -4.08
CA VAL A 93 14.66 -0.13 -3.69
C VAL A 93 14.74 -0.47 -2.19
N LEU A 94 15.92 -0.88 -1.71
CA LEU A 94 16.16 -1.23 -0.30
C LEU A 94 15.90 -0.09 0.69
N ILE A 95 16.01 1.17 0.24
CA ILE A 95 15.74 2.35 1.08
C ILE A 95 14.28 2.79 0.91
N ALA A 96 13.77 2.80 -0.31
CA ALA A 96 12.46 3.35 -0.63
C ALA A 96 11.33 2.53 -0.02
N ILE A 97 11.41 1.20 -0.05
CA ILE A 97 10.34 0.34 0.47
C ILE A 97 10.17 0.55 1.99
N PRO A 98 11.21 0.39 2.85
CA PRO A 98 11.03 0.54 4.29
C PRO A 98 10.68 1.96 4.68
N LEU A 99 11.24 2.96 3.98
CA LEU A 99 10.90 4.36 4.21
C LEU A 99 9.42 4.63 3.91
N SER A 100 8.89 4.12 2.80
CA SER A 100 7.48 4.30 2.43
C SER A 100 6.54 3.67 3.47
N VAL A 101 6.82 2.43 3.90
CA VAL A 101 6.02 1.73 4.92
C VAL A 101 6.08 2.48 6.25
N GLY A 102 7.27 2.93 6.65
CA GLY A 102 7.46 3.71 7.88
C GLY A 102 6.68 5.03 7.88
N VAL A 103 6.76 5.79 6.78
CA VAL A 103 6.04 7.07 6.64
C VAL A 103 4.53 6.84 6.66
N VAL A 104 4.01 5.86 5.91
CA VAL A 104 2.57 5.55 5.91
C VAL A 104 2.09 5.11 7.29
N SER A 105 2.86 4.28 7.99
CA SER A 105 2.53 3.83 9.35
C SER A 105 2.50 5.00 10.34
N ALA A 106 3.47 5.90 10.27
CA ALA A 106 3.52 7.09 11.13
C ALA A 106 2.34 8.02 10.87
N LEU A 107 2.01 8.27 9.61
CA LEU A 107 0.87 9.11 9.23
C LEU A 107 -0.45 8.52 9.70
N LYS A 108 -0.69 7.22 9.50
CA LYS A 108 -1.91 6.55 9.99
C LYS A 108 -2.10 6.71 11.49
N ASN A 109 -1.03 6.60 12.27
CA ASN A 109 -1.09 6.78 13.72
C ASN A 109 -1.31 8.26 14.13
N SER A 110 -0.96 9.20 13.27
CA SER A 110 -1.04 10.64 13.56
C SER A 110 -2.40 11.24 13.17
N THR A 111 -3.04 10.70 12.12
CA THR A 111 -4.27 11.27 11.56
C THR A 111 -5.55 10.73 12.22
N ASN A 112 -5.48 9.65 13.00
CA ASN A 112 -6.63 9.01 13.65
C ASN A 112 -7.79 8.69 12.68
N ILE A 113 -7.47 8.43 11.41
CA ILE A 113 -8.48 8.02 10.41
C ILE A 113 -8.81 6.54 10.64
N ALA A 114 -10.08 6.29 10.95
CA ALA A 114 -10.62 4.95 11.13
C ALA A 114 -10.50 4.11 9.85
N CYS A 115 -10.15 2.83 10.00
CA CYS A 115 -10.32 1.89 8.90
C CYS A 115 -11.79 1.49 8.75
N PRO A 116 -12.28 1.24 7.53
CA PRO A 116 -13.64 0.81 7.24
C PRO A 116 -14.20 -0.25 8.18
N TYR A 117 -13.44 -1.33 8.37
CA TYR A 117 -13.84 -2.47 9.20
C TYR A 117 -14.17 -2.09 10.66
N ALA A 118 -13.61 -0.99 11.16
CA ALA A 118 -13.83 -0.56 12.53
C ALA A 118 -15.10 0.30 12.66
N LEU A 119 -15.61 0.89 11.59
CA LEU A 119 -16.80 1.74 11.62
C LEU A 119 -18.04 0.94 11.98
N THR A 120 -18.91 1.51 12.81
CA THR A 120 -20.26 0.98 13.13
C THR A 120 -21.09 0.64 11.89
N HIS A 121 -20.93 1.40 10.80
CA HIS A 121 -21.60 1.14 9.51
C HIS A 121 -21.24 -0.24 8.91
N TYR A 122 -20.05 -0.76 9.20
CA TYR A 122 -19.56 -2.06 8.73
C TYR A 122 -19.50 -3.14 9.82
N GLY A 123 -20.21 -2.93 10.94
CA GLY A 123 -20.27 -3.87 12.06
C GLY A 123 -19.09 -3.79 13.04
N GLY A 124 -18.31 -2.71 12.99
CA GLY A 124 -17.32 -2.38 14.01
C GLY A 124 -17.91 -1.54 15.14
N ASP A 125 -17.04 -1.04 16.03
CA ASP A 125 -17.43 -0.42 17.30
C ASP A 125 -17.08 1.07 17.41
N ILE A 126 -16.55 1.70 16.35
CA ILE A 126 -16.17 3.13 16.34
C ILE A 126 -17.02 3.99 15.40
#